data_AF-A0A9P1PZM1-F1
#
_entry.id   AF-A0A9P1PZM1-F1
#
_cell.length_a   1.000
_cell.length_b   1.000
_cell.length_c   1.000
_cell.angle_alpha   90.00
_cell.angle_beta   90.00
_cell.angle_gamma   90.00
#
_symmetry.space_group_name_H-M   'P 1'
#
loop_
_entity.id
_entity.type
_entity.pdbx_description
1 polymer ?
#
loop_
_entity_poly.entity_id
_entity_poly.type
_entity_poly.pdbx_seq_one_letter_code
_entity_poly.pdbx_strand_id
1 'polypeptide(L)'
;MKKIYIYFLTSIFIYISPYLFARVIVDAHAPKNQQPSINKYIEEKKNCKAQDVYCQGAVFTTINITTPTAQGISHNKYEEFNLLFGRGYNKIFFNNLKIDGPGFVGNPNLVDKSAKVILNEVTSDKQTELYGSLTVVGPAAHMIIANPSGIRCNGCQFHNTNHVTLTTGTPVFSRAGNLMGYHVAQGNISIDKNGLRHNDDFDTYLDLFSTSLIIDGEVRSGDIAVTTGKLNVNYAPIGKLLNIKPIYDYIDDSKTNIAVDVTQLGGMYANKILIFAKSGGIKNKGTIDAGTIANLISTSFINNSNGRISAPKIKLRSSGNIDNIGGRIKSDRQGLNYKASEKFGIRISGHNVNNKIGSIYANSGLTSIAADYTINNMRGVIKSNASAGSADIQLKAKTVDNDYGNIITSQNILIDTNELSNNEGRIVSAFSDIELRYKRFPGDAGVIHGGLDVIRTLKP
;
A
#
# COMPACT_ATOMS: atom_id res chain seq x y z
N MET A 1 56.98 -50.90 -30.11
CA MET A 1 56.74 -49.58 -29.49
C MET A 1 56.22 -48.59 -30.53
N LYS A 2 54.93 -48.25 -30.47
CA LYS A 2 54.34 -46.93 -30.77
C LYS A 2 52.82 -47.06 -30.53
N LYS A 3 52.36 -46.53 -29.38
CA LYS A 3 50.95 -46.52 -28.97
C LYS A 3 50.21 -45.43 -29.75
N ILE A 4 49.10 -45.80 -30.39
CA ILE A 4 48.15 -44.86 -31.00
C ILE A 4 47.14 -44.49 -29.92
N TYR A 5 47.08 -43.20 -29.59
CA TYR A 5 46.07 -42.63 -28.69
C TYR A 5 44.82 -42.30 -29.52
N ILE A 6 43.73 -43.02 -29.28
CA ILE A 6 42.40 -42.69 -29.79
C ILE A 6 41.76 -41.76 -28.76
N TYR A 7 41.60 -40.48 -29.12
CA TYR A 7 40.84 -39.52 -28.34
C TYR A 7 39.34 -39.78 -28.58
N PHE A 8 38.67 -40.36 -27.58
CA PHE A 8 37.22 -40.39 -27.49
C PHE A 8 36.75 -38.96 -27.18
N LEU A 9 36.20 -38.25 -28.18
CA LEU A 9 35.40 -37.05 -27.93
C LEU A 9 34.09 -37.49 -27.28
N THR A 10 34.01 -37.41 -25.96
CA THR A 10 32.74 -37.45 -25.23
C THR A 10 32.01 -36.15 -25.49
N SER A 11 31.01 -36.17 -26.37
CA SER A 11 30.06 -35.09 -26.54
C SER A 11 29.30 -34.88 -25.22
N ILE A 12 29.74 -33.89 -24.45
CA ILE A 12 28.99 -33.35 -23.31
C ILE A 12 27.75 -32.68 -23.90
N PHE A 13 26.61 -33.37 -23.82
CA PHE A 13 25.30 -32.72 -23.98
C PHE A 13 25.12 -31.74 -22.82
N ILE A 14 25.50 -30.49 -23.04
CA ILE A 14 25.10 -29.38 -22.18
C ILE A 14 23.58 -29.25 -22.36
N TYR A 15 22.82 -29.72 -21.37
CA TYR A 15 21.40 -29.39 -21.24
C TYR A 15 21.29 -27.88 -20.99
N ILE A 16 21.19 -27.11 -22.06
CA ILE A 16 20.79 -25.71 -21.99
C ILE A 16 19.31 -25.72 -21.60
N SER A 17 19.03 -25.30 -20.36
CA SER A 17 17.68 -25.16 -19.83
C SER A 17 16.81 -24.31 -20.79
N PRO A 18 15.65 -24.81 -21.26
CA PRO A 18 14.86 -24.10 -22.24
C PRO A 18 14.00 -23.00 -21.56
N TYR A 19 14.40 -21.75 -21.81
CA TYR A 19 13.55 -20.55 -21.92
C TYR A 19 12.77 -20.08 -20.66
N LEU A 20 13.15 -18.90 -20.16
CA LEU A 20 12.40 -18.10 -19.17
C LEU A 20 11.13 -17.50 -19.81
N PHE A 21 10.13 -18.33 -20.06
CA PHE A 21 8.78 -17.91 -20.44
C PHE A 21 7.98 -17.42 -19.22
N ALA A 22 6.80 -16.83 -19.43
CA ALA A 22 5.78 -16.81 -18.37
C ALA A 22 5.55 -18.26 -17.89
N ARG A 23 5.94 -18.54 -16.64
CA ARG A 23 5.78 -19.85 -16.00
C ARG A 23 4.49 -19.85 -15.22
N VAL A 24 3.41 -20.08 -15.95
CA VAL A 24 2.11 -20.45 -15.38
C VAL A 24 2.00 -21.97 -15.49
N ILE A 25 2.06 -22.65 -14.36
CA ILE A 25 2.01 -24.11 -14.22
C ILE A 25 0.86 -24.44 -13.27
N VAL A 26 -0.11 -25.19 -13.78
CA VAL A 26 -1.29 -25.62 -13.03
C VAL A 26 -0.88 -26.63 -11.95
N ASP A 27 -1.46 -26.52 -10.76
CA ASP A 27 -1.27 -27.53 -9.73
C ASP A 27 -1.99 -28.83 -10.13
N ALA A 28 -1.23 -29.83 -10.57
CA ALA A 28 -1.76 -31.11 -11.01
C ALA A 28 -2.42 -31.92 -9.87
N HIS A 29 -2.09 -31.62 -8.61
CA HIS A 29 -2.65 -32.28 -7.42
C HIS A 29 -3.92 -31.60 -6.89
N ALA A 30 -4.23 -30.39 -7.37
CA ALA A 30 -5.46 -29.71 -7.03
C ALA A 30 -6.69 -30.51 -7.55
N PRO A 31 -7.87 -30.39 -6.91
CA PRO A 31 -9.12 -30.86 -7.48
C PRO A 31 -9.31 -30.43 -8.95
N LYS A 32 -9.87 -31.30 -9.80
CA LYS A 32 -10.01 -31.02 -11.24
C LYS A 32 -10.78 -29.74 -11.55
N ASN A 33 -11.79 -29.41 -10.74
CA ASN A 33 -12.55 -28.17 -10.82
C ASN A 33 -11.77 -26.92 -10.35
N GLN A 34 -10.50 -27.06 -9.96
CA GLN A 34 -9.59 -25.97 -9.60
C GLN A 34 -8.35 -25.93 -10.51
N GLN A 35 -8.28 -26.78 -11.53
CA GLN A 35 -7.21 -26.82 -12.53
C GLN A 35 -7.64 -26.01 -13.77
N PRO A 36 -7.21 -24.75 -13.96
CA PRO A 36 -7.51 -24.01 -15.18
C PRO A 36 -6.81 -24.60 -16.40
N SER A 37 -7.29 -24.29 -17.60
CA SER A 37 -6.58 -24.66 -18.84
C SER A 37 -5.74 -23.48 -19.34
N ILE A 38 -4.49 -23.75 -19.71
CA ILE A 38 -3.51 -22.73 -20.09
C ILE A 38 -3.15 -22.88 -21.57
N ASN A 39 -3.38 -21.83 -22.35
CA ASN A 39 -2.97 -21.73 -23.74
C ASN A 39 -1.90 -20.65 -23.87
N LYS A 40 -0.77 -20.96 -24.51
CA LYS A 40 0.32 -19.99 -24.73
C LYS A 40 0.47 -19.70 -26.21
N TYR A 41 0.63 -18.42 -26.54
CA TYR A 41 0.94 -17.93 -27.86
C TYR A 41 2.19 -17.05 -27.77
N ILE A 42 3.17 -17.30 -28.64
CA ILE A 42 4.40 -16.51 -28.74
C ILE A 42 4.29 -15.73 -30.03
N GLU A 43 4.26 -14.40 -29.93
CA GLU A 43 4.39 -13.54 -31.10
C GLU A 43 5.86 -13.44 -31.47
N GLU A 44 6.21 -13.89 -32.68
CA GLU A 44 7.58 -13.85 -33.17
C GLU A 44 7.97 -12.46 -33.65
N LYS A 45 9.17 -12.00 -33.27
CA LYS A 45 9.71 -10.75 -33.82
C LYS A 45 10.20 -10.99 -35.25
N LYS A 46 9.55 -10.36 -36.24
CA LYS A 46 9.75 -10.56 -37.70
C LYS A 46 11.21 -10.53 -38.20
N ASN A 47 12.14 -9.89 -37.49
CA ASN A 47 13.55 -9.73 -37.91
C ASN A 47 14.53 -10.61 -37.11
N CYS A 48 14.05 -11.59 -36.35
CA CYS A 48 14.89 -12.46 -35.52
C CYS A 48 15.02 -13.85 -36.15
N LYS A 49 16.26 -14.32 -36.36
CA LYS A 49 16.56 -15.67 -36.88
C LYS A 49 16.38 -16.78 -35.84
N ALA A 50 16.37 -16.43 -34.55
CA ALA A 50 16.09 -17.32 -33.43
C ALA A 50 15.34 -16.55 -32.33
N GLN A 51 14.29 -17.15 -31.75
CA GLN A 51 13.53 -16.57 -30.65
C GLN A 51 14.25 -16.86 -29.32
N ASP A 52 15.35 -16.16 -29.07
CA ASP A 52 16.13 -16.26 -27.83
C ASP A 52 15.82 -15.12 -26.84
N VAL A 53 16.46 -15.14 -25.67
CA VAL A 53 16.27 -14.13 -24.60
C VAL A 53 16.57 -12.69 -25.07
N TYR A 54 17.36 -12.52 -26.13
CA TYR A 54 17.72 -11.23 -26.71
C TYR A 54 16.84 -10.84 -27.92
N CYS A 55 16.12 -11.80 -28.52
CA CYS A 55 15.37 -11.62 -29.77
C CYS A 55 13.99 -12.33 -29.80
N GLN A 56 13.29 -12.43 -28.67
CA GLN A 56 11.88 -12.86 -28.66
C GLN A 56 10.89 -11.69 -28.79
N GLY A 57 9.73 -11.92 -29.40
CA GLY A 57 8.58 -11.01 -29.32
C GLY A 57 7.78 -11.21 -28.02
N ALA A 58 6.47 -10.92 -28.03
CA ALA A 58 5.64 -10.95 -26.82
C ALA A 58 5.08 -12.35 -26.54
N VAL A 59 5.05 -12.76 -25.26
CA VAL A 59 4.38 -14.00 -24.83
C VAL A 59 3.01 -13.66 -24.26
N PHE A 60 1.99 -14.27 -24.86
CA PHE A 60 0.60 -14.16 -24.43
C PHE A 60 0.16 -15.49 -23.82
N THR A 61 -0.30 -15.46 -22.57
CA THR A 61 -0.87 -16.62 -21.89
C THR A 61 -2.35 -16.40 -21.69
N THR A 62 -3.19 -17.25 -22.27
CA THR A 62 -4.62 -17.26 -22.02
C THR A 62 -4.94 -18.35 -21.00
N ILE A 63 -5.58 -17.94 -19.92
CA ILE A 63 -6.07 -18.80 -18.85
C ILE A 63 -7.58 -18.94 -19.01
N ASN A 64 -8.03 -20.12 -19.44
CA ASN A 64 -9.42 -20.51 -19.30
C ASN A 64 -9.66 -20.87 -17.83
N ILE A 65 -10.12 -19.87 -17.08
CA ILE A 65 -10.42 -19.99 -15.65
C ILE A 65 -11.45 -21.10 -15.40
N THR A 66 -11.44 -21.68 -14.19
CA THR A 66 -12.34 -22.77 -13.81
C THR A 66 -13.79 -22.30 -13.65
N THR A 67 -14.74 -23.24 -13.70
CA THR A 67 -16.17 -22.97 -13.53
C THR A 67 -16.45 -22.25 -12.20
N PRO A 68 -17.11 -21.09 -12.21
CA PRO A 68 -17.41 -20.34 -11.00
C PRO A 68 -18.37 -21.10 -10.08
N THR A 69 -18.18 -20.97 -8.77
CA THR A 69 -19.11 -21.46 -7.75
C THR A 69 -20.49 -20.77 -7.86
N ALA A 70 -21.44 -21.20 -7.03
CA ALA A 70 -22.75 -20.54 -6.91
C ALA A 70 -22.60 -19.02 -6.63
N GLN A 71 -21.60 -18.64 -5.83
CA GLN A 71 -21.25 -17.27 -5.45
C GLN A 71 -20.43 -16.52 -6.50
N GLY A 72 -20.05 -17.18 -7.61
CA GLY A 72 -19.33 -16.58 -8.72
C GLY A 72 -17.80 -16.56 -8.55
N ILE A 73 -17.24 -17.43 -7.70
CA ILE A 73 -15.79 -17.54 -7.50
C ILE A 73 -15.24 -18.61 -8.45
N SER A 74 -14.35 -18.22 -9.36
CA SER A 74 -13.49 -19.14 -10.08
C SER A 74 -12.19 -19.32 -9.29
N HIS A 75 -11.94 -20.52 -8.78
CA HIS A 75 -10.77 -20.83 -7.98
C HIS A 75 -9.77 -21.64 -8.81
N ASN A 76 -8.62 -21.05 -9.07
CA ASN A 76 -7.60 -21.55 -9.97
C ASN A 76 -6.31 -21.80 -9.17
N LYS A 77 -5.80 -23.03 -9.18
CA LYS A 77 -4.62 -23.43 -8.41
C LYS A 77 -3.41 -23.68 -9.30
N TYR A 78 -2.26 -23.21 -8.84
CA TYR A 78 -1.02 -23.21 -9.58
C TYR A 78 0.13 -23.73 -8.72
N GLU A 79 1.04 -24.49 -9.35
CA GLU A 79 2.35 -24.75 -8.78
C GLU A 79 3.29 -23.54 -9.02
N GLU A 80 3.18 -22.88 -10.18
CA GLU A 80 3.90 -21.64 -10.49
C GLU A 80 2.95 -20.64 -11.14
N PHE A 81 2.98 -19.39 -10.70
CA PHE A 81 2.23 -18.31 -11.32
C PHE A 81 3.15 -17.10 -11.53
N ASN A 82 3.88 -17.12 -12.64
CA ASN A 82 4.88 -16.13 -12.99
C ASN A 82 4.66 -15.53 -14.38
N LEU A 83 4.70 -14.20 -14.45
CA LEU A 83 4.77 -13.41 -15.67
C LEU A 83 6.17 -12.79 -15.76
N LEU A 84 7.14 -13.56 -16.25
CA LEU A 84 8.56 -13.19 -16.27
C LEU A 84 8.89 -12.16 -17.36
N PHE A 85 10.11 -11.61 -17.29
CA PHE A 85 10.57 -10.54 -18.17
C PHE A 85 10.60 -10.99 -19.62
N GLY A 86 9.80 -10.33 -20.45
CA GLY A 86 9.98 -10.30 -21.91
C GLY A 86 9.89 -8.86 -22.36
N ARG A 87 10.99 -8.09 -22.23
CA ARG A 87 11.15 -6.67 -22.66
C ARG A 87 9.92 -5.72 -22.50
N GLY A 88 8.99 -6.00 -21.59
CA GLY A 88 7.80 -5.18 -21.31
C GLY A 88 6.48 -5.54 -22.02
N TYR A 89 6.36 -6.68 -22.73
CA TYR A 89 5.14 -6.97 -23.54
C TYR A 89 4.38 -8.24 -23.18
N ASN A 90 4.83 -9.03 -22.18
CA ASN A 90 4.12 -10.26 -21.83
C ASN A 90 2.77 -9.96 -21.17
N LYS A 91 1.73 -10.71 -21.56
CA LYS A 91 0.37 -10.54 -21.02
C LYS A 91 -0.23 -11.87 -20.59
N ILE A 92 -1.00 -11.84 -19.50
CA ILE A 92 -1.91 -12.89 -19.09
C ILE A 92 -3.34 -12.42 -19.34
N PHE A 93 -4.09 -13.18 -20.12
CA PHE A 93 -5.52 -13.01 -20.34
C PHE A 93 -6.30 -14.03 -19.53
N PHE A 94 -7.14 -13.58 -18.62
CA PHE A 94 -8.10 -14.43 -17.91
C PHE A 94 -9.39 -14.45 -18.71
N ASN A 95 -9.66 -15.57 -19.38
CA ASN A 95 -10.83 -15.72 -20.23
C ASN A 95 -12.10 -15.87 -19.36
N ASN A 96 -12.79 -14.75 -19.14
CA ASN A 96 -14.04 -14.67 -18.39
C ASN A 96 -15.26 -14.55 -19.31
N LEU A 97 -15.11 -14.82 -20.62
CA LEU A 97 -16.20 -14.83 -21.58
C LEU A 97 -17.00 -16.11 -21.46
N LYS A 98 -18.31 -15.98 -21.26
CA LYS A 98 -19.26 -17.09 -21.33
C LYS A 98 -19.44 -17.55 -22.79
N ILE A 99 -19.72 -18.83 -22.99
CA ILE A 99 -20.20 -19.31 -24.29
C ILE A 99 -21.70 -18.99 -24.41
N ASP A 100 -22.03 -18.02 -25.26
CA ASP A 100 -23.41 -17.53 -25.44
C ASP A 100 -24.04 -18.00 -26.77
N GLY A 101 -23.70 -19.21 -27.23
CA GLY A 101 -24.36 -19.89 -28.35
C GLY A 101 -23.43 -20.48 -29.41
N PRO A 102 -23.98 -21.14 -30.45
CA PRO A 102 -23.20 -21.72 -31.54
C PRO A 102 -22.35 -20.65 -32.26
N GLY A 103 -21.05 -20.88 -32.36
CA GLY A 103 -20.09 -19.97 -33.02
C GLY A 103 -19.40 -18.96 -32.09
N PHE A 104 -19.79 -18.86 -30.81
CA PHE A 104 -19.06 -18.04 -29.83
C PHE A 104 -17.84 -18.78 -29.26
N VAL A 105 -16.65 -18.20 -29.44
CA VAL A 105 -15.39 -18.70 -28.86
C VAL A 105 -15.20 -18.08 -27.47
N GLY A 106 -15.86 -18.67 -26.46
CA GLY A 106 -15.75 -18.30 -25.05
C GLY A 106 -14.83 -19.24 -24.26
N ASN A 107 -14.80 -19.09 -22.94
CA ASN A 107 -14.17 -20.06 -22.06
C ASN A 107 -15.06 -21.32 -21.95
N PRO A 108 -14.57 -22.52 -22.32
CA PRO A 108 -15.35 -23.76 -22.27
C PRO A 108 -15.83 -24.15 -20.86
N ASN A 109 -15.21 -23.62 -19.81
CA ASN A 109 -15.61 -23.87 -18.43
C ASN A 109 -16.80 -22.99 -17.99
N LEU A 110 -17.15 -21.96 -18.75
CA LEU A 110 -18.16 -20.95 -18.41
C LEU A 110 -19.44 -21.17 -19.22
N VAL A 111 -20.24 -22.15 -18.81
CA VAL A 111 -21.50 -22.51 -19.49
C VAL A 111 -22.67 -21.64 -19.01
N ASP A 112 -22.79 -21.40 -17.70
CA ASP A 112 -23.94 -20.69 -17.15
C ASP A 112 -23.68 -19.21 -16.86
N LYS A 113 -22.48 -18.91 -16.35
CA LYS A 113 -22.13 -17.59 -15.81
C LYS A 113 -20.63 -17.29 -15.91
N SER A 114 -20.29 -16.02 -16.07
CA SER A 114 -18.93 -15.51 -15.85
C SER A 114 -18.59 -15.42 -14.35
N ALA A 115 -17.30 -15.43 -14.04
CA ALA A 115 -16.79 -15.23 -12.69
C ALA A 115 -16.97 -13.76 -12.26
N LYS A 116 -17.36 -13.57 -10.99
CA LYS A 116 -17.30 -12.28 -10.29
C LYS A 116 -15.98 -12.10 -9.56
N VAL A 117 -15.38 -13.22 -9.15
CA VAL A 117 -14.09 -13.29 -8.47
C VAL A 117 -13.24 -14.34 -9.17
N ILE A 118 -12.03 -13.96 -9.56
CA ILE A 118 -11.02 -14.85 -10.13
C ILE A 118 -9.90 -14.98 -9.11
N LEU A 119 -9.93 -16.07 -8.33
CA LEU A 119 -8.92 -16.40 -7.35
C LEU A 119 -7.83 -17.25 -8.00
N ASN A 120 -6.60 -16.75 -7.95
CA ASN A 120 -5.39 -17.46 -8.38
C ASN A 120 -4.56 -17.77 -7.14
N GLU A 121 -4.48 -19.05 -6.76
CA GLU A 121 -3.76 -19.50 -5.58
C GLU A 121 -2.53 -20.32 -6.00
N VAL A 122 -1.35 -19.93 -5.54
CA VAL A 122 -0.14 -20.74 -5.65
C VAL A 122 -0.03 -21.62 -4.42
N THR A 123 0.08 -22.93 -4.63
CA THR A 123 0.10 -23.96 -3.57
C THR A 123 1.50 -24.51 -3.29
N SER A 124 2.49 -24.17 -4.11
CA SER A 124 3.89 -24.53 -3.91
C SER A 124 4.64 -23.52 -3.04
N ASP A 125 5.93 -23.76 -2.83
CA ASP A 125 6.85 -22.85 -2.16
C ASP A 125 7.46 -21.78 -3.09
N LYS A 126 7.07 -21.72 -4.36
CA LYS A 126 7.64 -20.81 -5.36
C LYS A 126 7.00 -19.42 -5.31
N GLN A 127 7.84 -18.38 -5.28
CA GLN A 127 7.39 -16.98 -5.31
C GLN A 127 6.72 -16.63 -6.65
N THR A 128 5.73 -15.72 -6.62
CA THR A 128 5.11 -15.13 -7.80
C THR A 128 5.87 -13.86 -8.23
N GLU A 129 6.21 -13.77 -9.51
CA GLU A 129 6.83 -12.61 -10.16
C GLU A 129 5.92 -12.09 -11.29
N LEU A 130 5.59 -10.80 -11.27
CA LEU A 130 4.64 -10.15 -12.19
C LEU A 130 5.30 -8.97 -12.92
N TYR A 131 5.68 -9.17 -14.19
CA TYR A 131 6.41 -8.20 -15.01
C TYR A 131 5.67 -7.80 -16.31
N GLY A 132 4.35 -7.63 -16.24
CA GLY A 132 3.54 -7.27 -17.40
C GLY A 132 2.04 -7.12 -17.10
N SER A 133 1.22 -7.21 -18.15
CA SER A 133 -0.23 -6.98 -18.04
C SER A 133 -1.00 -8.24 -17.65
N LEU A 134 -1.94 -8.09 -16.71
CA LEU A 134 -2.92 -9.09 -16.30
C LEU A 134 -4.30 -8.54 -16.64
N THR A 135 -5.00 -9.16 -17.58
CA THR A 135 -6.23 -8.62 -18.18
C THR A 135 -7.36 -9.63 -18.07
N VAL A 136 -8.51 -9.21 -17.53
CA VAL A 136 -9.74 -10.01 -17.62
C VAL A 136 -10.39 -9.77 -18.98
N VAL A 137 -10.67 -10.84 -19.73
CA VAL A 137 -11.37 -10.77 -21.01
C VAL A 137 -12.83 -11.13 -20.77
N GLY A 138 -13.76 -10.24 -21.12
CA GLY A 138 -15.19 -10.38 -20.82
C GLY A 138 -15.63 -9.48 -19.67
N PRO A 139 -16.67 -9.86 -18.89
CA PRO A 139 -17.11 -9.07 -17.74
C PRO A 139 -15.98 -8.86 -16.73
N ALA A 140 -15.86 -7.63 -16.21
CA ALA A 140 -14.90 -7.28 -15.18
C ALA A 140 -15.10 -8.14 -13.91
N ALA A 141 -14.01 -8.48 -13.23
CA ALA A 141 -14.03 -9.29 -12.03
C ALA A 141 -13.03 -8.80 -10.98
N HIS A 142 -13.25 -9.19 -9.73
CA HIS A 142 -12.27 -9.07 -8.66
C HIS A 142 -11.15 -10.10 -8.91
N MET A 143 -9.93 -9.63 -9.17
CA MET A 143 -8.77 -10.49 -9.34
C MET A 143 -8.02 -10.65 -8.02
N ILE A 144 -7.84 -11.89 -7.56
CA ILE A 144 -7.05 -12.20 -6.37
C ILE A 144 -5.85 -13.04 -6.80
N ILE A 145 -4.66 -12.64 -6.35
CA ILE A 145 -3.43 -13.42 -6.47
C ILE A 145 -2.93 -13.71 -5.05
N ALA A 146 -3.00 -14.99 -4.67
CA ALA A 146 -2.65 -15.48 -3.35
C ALA A 146 -1.42 -16.39 -3.43
N ASN A 147 -0.30 -15.96 -2.83
CA ASN A 147 0.92 -16.76 -2.78
C ASN A 147 1.67 -16.57 -1.45
N PRO A 148 1.58 -17.54 -0.52
CA PRO A 148 2.29 -17.49 0.76
C PRO A 148 3.81 -17.36 0.68
N SER A 149 4.44 -17.77 -0.43
CA SER A 149 5.88 -17.60 -0.63
C SER A 149 6.29 -16.19 -1.04
N GLY A 150 5.32 -15.29 -1.30
CA GLY A 150 5.56 -13.90 -1.62
C GLY A 150 5.17 -13.53 -3.06
N ILE A 151 5.03 -12.23 -3.28
CA ILE A 151 4.65 -11.66 -4.57
C ILE A 151 5.60 -10.50 -4.89
N ARG A 152 6.17 -10.51 -6.09
CA ARG A 152 7.00 -9.45 -6.63
C ARG A 152 6.35 -8.88 -7.89
N CYS A 153 6.18 -7.56 -7.92
CA CYS A 153 5.67 -6.83 -9.07
C CYS A 153 6.74 -5.85 -9.56
N ASN A 154 7.04 -5.88 -10.85
CA ASN A 154 7.93 -4.91 -11.48
C ASN A 154 7.33 -4.47 -12.81
N GLY A 155 6.48 -3.45 -12.76
CA GLY A 155 5.71 -2.98 -13.92
C GLY A 155 4.45 -3.82 -14.18
N CYS A 156 3.89 -4.46 -13.16
CA CYS A 156 2.63 -5.19 -13.32
C CYS A 156 1.46 -4.22 -13.52
N GLN A 157 0.55 -4.60 -14.42
CA GLN A 157 -0.61 -3.79 -14.78
C GLN A 157 -1.88 -4.62 -14.78
N PHE A 158 -2.90 -4.17 -14.05
CA PHE A 158 -4.19 -4.85 -13.99
C PHE A 158 -5.24 -4.11 -14.83
N HIS A 159 -5.90 -4.86 -15.71
CA HIS A 159 -6.85 -4.34 -16.69
C HIS A 159 -8.19 -5.06 -16.62
N ASN A 160 -9.27 -4.29 -16.79
CA ASN A 160 -10.65 -4.77 -16.69
C ASN A 160 -10.97 -5.48 -15.36
N THR A 161 -10.39 -4.95 -14.28
CA THR A 161 -10.65 -5.35 -12.89
C THR A 161 -11.18 -4.15 -12.13
N ASN A 162 -12.24 -4.34 -11.35
CA ASN A 162 -12.73 -3.32 -10.43
C ASN A 162 -12.03 -3.40 -9.06
N HIS A 163 -11.52 -4.58 -8.71
CA HIS A 163 -10.84 -4.87 -7.45
C HIS A 163 -9.68 -5.83 -7.71
N VAL A 164 -8.52 -5.54 -7.16
CA VAL A 164 -7.35 -6.42 -7.15
C VAL A 164 -6.94 -6.65 -5.72
N THR A 165 -6.69 -7.92 -5.35
CA THR A 165 -6.06 -8.28 -4.08
C THR A 165 -4.78 -9.05 -4.36
N LEU A 166 -3.64 -8.50 -3.96
CA LEU A 166 -2.38 -9.24 -3.85
C LEU A 166 -2.20 -9.64 -2.40
N THR A 167 -2.11 -10.94 -2.14
CA THR A 167 -2.02 -11.46 -0.78
C THR A 167 -0.96 -12.55 -0.66
N THR A 168 -0.22 -12.54 0.44
CA THR A 168 0.60 -13.70 0.86
C THR A 168 -0.13 -14.57 1.88
N GLY A 169 -1.42 -14.33 2.07
CA GLY A 169 -2.26 -15.20 2.87
C GLY A 169 -2.85 -16.35 2.08
N THR A 170 -2.90 -17.53 2.71
CA THR A 170 -3.65 -18.67 2.17
C THR A 170 -5.14 -18.37 2.21
N PRO A 171 -5.89 -18.52 1.10
CA PRO A 171 -7.34 -18.35 1.09
C PRO A 171 -8.05 -19.31 2.06
N VAL A 172 -8.98 -18.78 2.85
CA VAL A 172 -9.76 -19.53 3.83
C VAL A 172 -11.21 -19.64 3.35
N PHE A 173 -11.74 -20.85 3.31
CA PHE A 173 -13.10 -21.13 2.86
C PHE A 173 -13.97 -21.68 3.99
N SER A 174 -15.27 -21.37 3.94
CA SER A 174 -16.26 -22.02 4.79
C SER A 174 -16.51 -23.46 4.35
N ARG A 175 -17.16 -24.27 5.18
CA ARG A 175 -17.62 -25.62 4.80
C ARG A 175 -18.55 -25.62 3.58
N ALA A 176 -19.24 -24.52 3.32
CA ALA A 176 -20.12 -24.34 2.17
C ALA A 176 -19.38 -23.85 0.90
N GLY A 177 -18.04 -23.72 0.94
CA GLY A 177 -17.23 -23.30 -0.20
C GLY A 177 -17.20 -21.78 -0.44
N ASN A 178 -17.62 -20.97 0.53
CA ASN A 178 -17.56 -19.51 0.43
C ASN A 178 -16.18 -19.01 0.85
N LEU A 179 -15.58 -18.10 0.07
CA LEU A 179 -14.35 -17.42 0.47
C LEU A 179 -14.63 -16.54 1.69
N MET A 180 -13.99 -16.86 2.81
CA MET A 180 -14.13 -16.14 4.09
C MET A 180 -13.04 -15.09 4.28
N GLY A 181 -11.86 -15.28 3.68
CA GLY A 181 -10.73 -14.38 3.84
C GLY A 181 -9.38 -15.05 3.56
N TYR A 182 -8.35 -14.53 4.20
CA TYR A 182 -6.95 -14.88 3.98
C TYR A 182 -6.23 -15.04 5.32
N HIS A 183 -5.46 -16.12 5.45
CA HIS A 183 -4.59 -16.37 6.58
C HIS A 183 -3.15 -15.97 6.22
N VAL A 184 -2.76 -14.75 6.56
CA VAL A 184 -1.46 -14.14 6.26
C VAL A 184 -0.45 -14.51 7.35
N ALA A 185 0.32 -15.58 7.14
CA ALA A 185 1.29 -16.06 8.12
C ALA A 185 2.76 -15.73 7.76
N GLN A 186 3.06 -15.61 6.47
CA GLN A 186 4.40 -15.45 5.91
C GLN A 186 4.36 -14.75 4.54
N GLY A 187 5.54 -14.54 3.95
CA GLY A 187 5.69 -13.96 2.61
C GLY A 187 5.57 -12.44 2.59
N ASN A 188 6.39 -11.81 1.76
CA ASN A 188 6.38 -10.37 1.53
C ASN A 188 5.80 -10.02 0.15
N ILE A 189 5.27 -8.80 0.04
CA ILE A 189 4.99 -8.18 -1.25
C ILE A 189 6.10 -7.17 -1.55
N SER A 190 6.62 -7.18 -2.76
CA SER A 190 7.59 -6.19 -3.25
C SER A 190 7.10 -5.56 -4.54
N ILE A 191 7.07 -4.23 -4.58
CA ILE A 191 6.80 -3.45 -5.78
C ILE A 191 8.12 -2.78 -6.17
N ASP A 192 8.75 -3.29 -7.21
CA ASP A 192 10.05 -2.81 -7.70
C ASP A 192 9.91 -1.50 -8.49
N LYS A 193 11.07 -0.95 -8.89
CA LYS A 193 11.23 0.30 -9.66
C LYS A 193 10.22 0.62 -10.76
N ASN A 194 9.71 -0.35 -11.52
CA ASN A 194 8.73 -0.07 -12.60
C ASN A 194 7.27 0.01 -12.10
N GLY A 195 7.04 -0.21 -10.81
CA GLY A 195 5.77 0.06 -10.14
C GLY A 195 4.68 -0.99 -10.36
N LEU A 196 3.48 -0.62 -9.91
CA LEU A 196 2.21 -1.33 -10.07
C LEU A 196 1.14 -0.33 -10.53
N ARG A 197 0.40 -0.67 -11.58
CA ARG A 197 -0.76 0.13 -12.04
C ARG A 197 -2.03 -0.71 -12.05
N HIS A 198 -3.10 -0.20 -11.45
CA HIS A 198 -4.43 -0.82 -11.48
C HIS A 198 -5.46 0.14 -12.06
N ASN A 199 -5.58 0.08 -13.40
CA ASN A 199 -6.37 0.95 -14.25
C ASN A 199 -6.07 2.46 -14.04
N ASP A 200 -6.20 3.29 -15.08
CA ASP A 200 -6.00 4.74 -14.94
C ASP A 200 -7.34 5.48 -14.57
N ASP A 201 -8.42 4.73 -14.30
CA ASP A 201 -9.75 5.24 -13.91
C ASP A 201 -9.93 5.38 -12.38
N PHE A 202 -10.85 6.26 -11.95
CA PHE A 202 -11.07 6.64 -10.54
C PHE A 202 -11.95 5.70 -9.68
N ASP A 203 -12.30 4.50 -10.15
CA ASP A 203 -13.22 3.57 -9.44
C ASP A 203 -12.64 2.16 -9.21
N THR A 204 -11.32 2.05 -9.03
CA THR A 204 -10.64 0.77 -8.79
C THR A 204 -10.14 0.61 -7.36
N TYR A 205 -10.10 -0.61 -6.83
CA TYR A 205 -9.67 -0.91 -5.45
C TYR A 205 -8.49 -1.87 -5.46
N LEU A 206 -7.42 -1.54 -4.74
CA LEU A 206 -6.23 -2.38 -4.60
C LEU A 206 -5.98 -2.74 -3.14
N ASP A 207 -5.97 -4.02 -2.85
CA ASP A 207 -5.60 -4.58 -1.56
C ASP A 207 -4.22 -5.23 -1.63
N LEU A 208 -3.36 -4.88 -0.67
CA LEU A 208 -2.03 -5.48 -0.48
C LEU A 208 -1.94 -6.08 0.94
N PHE A 209 -2.02 -7.41 1.04
CA PHE A 209 -2.04 -8.14 2.32
C PHE A 209 -0.82 -9.04 2.45
N SER A 210 0.08 -8.75 3.39
CA SER A 210 1.33 -9.53 3.51
C SER A 210 1.95 -9.43 4.90
N THR A 211 3.05 -10.14 5.18
CA THR A 211 3.76 -9.87 6.45
C THR A 211 4.56 -8.57 6.39
N SER A 212 5.13 -8.25 5.24
CA SER A 212 5.80 -6.97 4.98
C SER A 212 5.64 -6.54 3.51
N LEU A 213 5.70 -5.22 3.30
CA LEU A 213 5.56 -4.57 2.00
C LEU A 213 6.75 -3.65 1.74
N ILE A 214 7.37 -3.80 0.58
CA ILE A 214 8.43 -2.90 0.08
C ILE A 214 7.93 -2.24 -1.21
N ILE A 215 8.05 -0.92 -1.28
CA ILE A 215 7.63 -0.11 -2.42
C ILE A 215 8.84 0.70 -2.90
N ASP A 216 9.44 0.26 -3.99
CA ASP A 216 10.58 0.88 -4.67
C ASP A 216 10.20 1.56 -6.00
N GLY A 217 9.00 1.29 -6.51
CA GLY A 217 8.38 2.02 -7.62
C GLY A 217 7.01 2.57 -7.27
N GLU A 218 6.36 3.22 -8.21
CA GLU A 218 5.05 3.84 -7.97
C GLU A 218 3.92 2.80 -7.96
N VAL A 219 3.05 2.87 -6.95
CA VAL A 219 1.79 2.12 -6.87
C VAL A 219 0.64 3.08 -7.18
N ARG A 220 -0.16 2.77 -8.20
CA ARG A 220 -1.34 3.57 -8.60
C ARG A 220 -2.61 2.73 -8.66
N SER A 221 -3.69 3.20 -8.03
CA SER A 221 -5.04 2.61 -8.04
C SER A 221 -6.07 3.68 -7.61
N GLY A 222 -7.37 3.45 -7.83
CA GLY A 222 -8.43 4.33 -7.33
C GLY A 222 -8.42 4.46 -5.81
N ASP A 223 -8.50 3.37 -5.06
CA ASP A 223 -8.27 3.28 -3.62
C ASP A 223 -7.20 2.20 -3.35
N ILE A 224 -6.39 2.38 -2.29
CA ILE A 224 -5.39 1.42 -1.83
C ILE A 224 -5.60 1.10 -0.35
N ALA A 225 -5.70 -0.18 -0.02
CA ALA A 225 -5.65 -0.70 1.34
C ALA A 225 -4.46 -1.64 1.52
N VAL A 226 -3.66 -1.38 2.55
CA VAL A 226 -2.48 -2.17 2.92
C VAL A 226 -2.67 -2.71 4.32
N THR A 227 -2.39 -3.99 4.50
CA THR A 227 -2.40 -4.64 5.80
C THR A 227 -1.16 -5.50 5.94
N THR A 228 -0.34 -5.22 6.95
CA THR A 228 0.91 -5.94 7.19
C THR A 228 1.02 -6.57 8.58
N GLY A 229 1.62 -7.75 8.62
CA GLY A 229 1.83 -8.57 9.81
C GLY A 229 1.18 -9.94 9.70
N LYS A 230 1.22 -10.73 10.79
CA LYS A 230 0.60 -12.06 10.85
C LYS A 230 -0.88 -11.95 11.20
N LEU A 231 -1.74 -12.03 10.19
CA LEU A 231 -3.13 -11.58 10.27
C LEU A 231 -4.11 -12.55 9.58
N ASN A 232 -5.31 -12.67 10.16
CA ASN A 232 -6.50 -13.14 9.47
C ASN A 232 -7.25 -11.92 8.93
N VAL A 233 -7.37 -11.81 7.61
CA VAL A 233 -8.07 -10.72 6.93
C VAL A 233 -9.31 -11.31 6.29
N ASN A 234 -10.51 -10.81 6.60
CA ASN A 234 -11.72 -11.30 5.95
C ASN A 234 -11.75 -10.91 4.45
N TYR A 235 -12.49 -11.68 3.68
CA TYR A 235 -12.88 -11.28 2.34
C TYR A 235 -13.99 -10.23 2.43
N ALA A 236 -13.81 -9.11 1.75
CA ALA A 236 -14.78 -8.03 1.70
C ALA A 236 -14.92 -7.54 0.25
N PRO A 237 -16.12 -7.61 -0.34
CA PRO A 237 -16.42 -6.90 -1.58
C PRO A 237 -16.30 -5.38 -1.41
N ILE A 238 -16.19 -4.67 -2.54
CA ILE A 238 -16.18 -3.20 -2.56
C ILE A 238 -17.30 -2.61 -1.70
N GLY A 239 -16.94 -1.63 -0.87
CA GLY A 239 -17.88 -0.93 0.03
C GLY A 239 -18.24 -1.69 1.32
N LYS A 240 -17.73 -2.90 1.53
CA LYS A 240 -17.84 -3.62 2.81
C LYS A 240 -16.61 -3.42 3.68
N LEU A 241 -16.78 -3.59 4.99
CA LEU A 241 -15.70 -3.41 5.96
C LEU A 241 -14.71 -4.58 5.90
N LEU A 242 -13.42 -4.24 5.83
CA LEU A 242 -12.32 -5.16 6.11
C LEU A 242 -12.17 -5.33 7.62
N ASN A 243 -12.47 -6.53 8.10
CA ASN A 243 -12.21 -7.00 9.44
C ASN A 243 -10.85 -7.71 9.49
N ILE A 244 -9.94 -7.14 10.26
CA ILE A 244 -8.56 -7.62 10.40
C ILE A 244 -8.37 -8.10 11.83
N LYS A 245 -7.95 -9.36 11.99
CA LYS A 245 -7.66 -9.97 13.30
C LYS A 245 -6.24 -10.50 13.32
N PRO A 246 -5.47 -10.28 14.38
CA PRO A 246 -4.18 -10.95 14.56
C PRO A 246 -4.33 -12.48 14.55
N ILE A 247 -3.33 -13.21 14.04
CA ILE A 247 -3.27 -14.68 14.19
C ILE A 247 -2.96 -15.04 15.64
N TYR A 248 -2.14 -14.23 16.30
CA TYR A 248 -1.83 -14.32 17.72
C TYR A 248 -2.12 -12.98 18.39
N ASP A 249 -2.59 -13.01 19.63
CA ASP A 249 -2.79 -11.78 20.43
C ASP A 249 -1.46 -11.08 20.76
N TYR A 250 -0.35 -11.83 20.66
CA TYR A 250 1.00 -11.33 20.88
C TYR A 250 1.47 -10.42 19.73
N ILE A 251 1.95 -9.23 20.09
CA ILE A 251 2.67 -8.34 19.17
C ILE A 251 4.13 -8.73 19.26
N ASP A 252 4.72 -9.16 18.13
CA ASP A 252 6.17 -9.20 18.00
C ASP A 252 6.71 -7.76 18.13
N ASP A 253 7.13 -7.40 19.35
CA ASP A 253 7.55 -6.06 19.77
C ASP A 253 9.02 -5.78 19.40
N SER A 254 9.51 -6.33 18.28
CA SER A 254 10.74 -5.83 17.69
C SER A 254 10.48 -4.41 17.20
N LYS A 255 10.73 -3.42 18.08
CA LYS A 255 10.51 -1.97 17.88
C LYS A 255 11.20 -1.39 16.64
N THR A 256 12.02 -2.18 15.94
CA THR A 256 12.78 -1.80 14.76
C THR A 256 12.31 -2.46 13.47
N ASN A 257 11.38 -3.43 13.51
CA ASN A 257 10.92 -4.10 12.30
C ASN A 257 10.17 -3.11 11.39
N ILE A 258 10.47 -3.14 10.09
CA ILE A 258 9.80 -2.30 9.09
C ILE A 258 8.77 -3.18 8.39
N ALA A 259 7.49 -2.90 8.63
CA ALA A 259 6.40 -3.65 8.01
C ALA A 259 5.99 -3.05 6.65
N VAL A 260 6.17 -1.75 6.47
CA VAL A 260 5.97 -1.05 5.19
C VAL A 260 7.16 -0.12 4.96
N ASP A 261 7.94 -0.34 3.90
CA ASP A 261 9.03 0.55 3.47
C ASP A 261 8.72 1.16 2.10
N VAL A 262 8.33 2.44 2.08
CA VAL A 262 8.26 3.25 0.86
C VAL A 262 9.62 3.93 0.67
N THR A 263 10.39 3.45 -0.30
CA THR A 263 11.74 3.95 -0.57
C THR A 263 11.71 5.36 -1.16
N GLN A 264 12.87 5.98 -1.32
CA GLN A 264 12.98 7.32 -1.92
C GLN A 264 12.47 7.37 -3.38
N LEU A 265 12.56 6.25 -4.11
CA LEU A 265 12.06 6.14 -5.49
C LEU A 265 10.61 5.62 -5.52
N GLY A 266 10.14 5.04 -4.42
CA GLY A 266 8.79 4.54 -4.28
C GLY A 266 7.74 5.64 -4.09
N GLY A 267 6.50 5.27 -4.37
CA GLY A 267 5.36 6.12 -4.03
C GLY A 267 4.03 5.39 -4.09
N MET A 268 3.04 5.92 -3.38
CA MET A 268 1.66 5.43 -3.42
C MET A 268 0.74 6.59 -3.81
N TYR A 269 -0.07 6.38 -4.84
CA TYR A 269 -0.97 7.39 -5.38
C TYR A 269 -2.37 6.80 -5.56
N ALA A 270 -3.33 7.33 -4.82
CA ALA A 270 -4.73 6.90 -4.89
C ALA A 270 -5.68 8.02 -4.45
N ASN A 271 -6.98 7.79 -4.50
CA ASN A 271 -7.98 8.64 -3.86
C ASN A 271 -7.99 8.40 -2.33
N LYS A 272 -8.01 7.14 -1.88
CA LYS A 272 -7.84 6.80 -0.46
C LYS A 272 -6.66 5.85 -0.28
N ILE A 273 -5.81 6.13 0.71
CA ILE A 273 -4.72 5.25 1.11
C ILE A 273 -4.92 4.89 2.59
N LEU A 274 -5.16 3.60 2.85
CA LEU A 274 -5.31 3.05 4.19
C LEU A 274 -4.17 2.07 4.45
N ILE A 275 -3.37 2.29 5.48
CA ILE A 275 -2.26 1.40 5.84
C ILE A 275 -2.43 0.98 7.30
N PHE A 276 -2.48 -0.32 7.55
CA PHE A 276 -2.49 -0.91 8.88
C PHE A 276 -1.30 -1.86 9.06
N ALA A 277 -0.34 -1.49 9.90
CA ALA A 277 0.84 -2.28 10.21
C ALA A 277 0.78 -2.80 11.66
N LYS A 278 0.54 -4.11 11.84
CA LYS A 278 0.32 -4.73 13.16
C LYS A 278 1.60 -5.23 13.85
N SER A 279 2.67 -5.53 13.11
CA SER A 279 3.91 -6.12 13.64
C SER A 279 5.15 -5.44 13.07
N GLY A 280 5.14 -4.12 13.04
CA GLY A 280 6.27 -3.29 12.60
C GLY A 280 5.85 -1.87 12.24
N GLY A 281 6.85 -1.04 11.96
CA GLY A 281 6.68 0.36 11.62
C GLY A 281 6.36 0.60 10.15
N ILE A 282 5.84 1.80 9.88
CA ILE A 282 5.71 2.35 8.53
C ILE A 282 6.88 3.31 8.34
N LYS A 283 7.67 3.11 7.28
CA LYS A 283 8.75 4.00 6.89
C LYS A 283 8.45 4.55 5.50
N ASN A 284 8.46 5.87 5.39
CA ASN A 284 8.23 6.59 4.15
C ASN A 284 9.38 7.58 3.91
N LYS A 285 10.19 7.28 2.89
CA LYS A 285 11.18 8.20 2.31
C LYS A 285 10.73 8.75 0.95
N GLY A 286 9.70 8.16 0.36
CA GLY A 286 9.12 8.57 -0.92
C GLY A 286 7.89 9.46 -0.73
N THR A 287 6.87 9.21 -1.55
CA THR A 287 5.61 9.97 -1.52
C THR A 287 4.40 9.08 -1.26
N ILE A 288 3.57 9.47 -0.30
CA ILE A 288 2.21 8.95 -0.12
C ILE A 288 1.26 10.10 -0.45
N ASP A 289 0.55 10.02 -1.58
CA ASP A 289 -0.37 11.05 -2.05
C ASP A 289 -1.78 10.48 -2.21
N ALA A 290 -2.74 11.05 -1.48
CA ALA A 290 -4.13 10.61 -1.51
C ALA A 290 -5.09 11.76 -1.89
N GLY A 291 -5.97 11.53 -2.85
CA GLY A 291 -6.97 12.52 -3.31
C GLY A 291 -8.08 12.85 -2.28
N THR A 292 -8.25 12.04 -1.24
CA THR A 292 -9.26 12.23 -0.18
C THR A 292 -8.68 12.03 1.22
N ILE A 293 -8.05 10.87 1.48
CA ILE A 293 -7.53 10.56 2.82
C ILE A 293 -6.30 9.65 2.77
N ALA A 294 -5.28 10.01 3.55
CA ALA A 294 -4.19 9.12 3.95
C ALA A 294 -4.39 8.74 5.43
N ASN A 295 -4.62 7.46 5.73
CA ASN A 295 -4.81 6.94 7.08
C ASN A 295 -3.79 5.84 7.35
N LEU A 296 -2.75 6.18 8.13
CA LEU A 296 -1.66 5.28 8.48
C LEU A 296 -1.76 4.92 9.96
N ILE A 297 -1.82 3.63 10.25
CA ILE A 297 -1.89 3.08 11.59
C ILE A 297 -0.76 2.07 11.75
N SER A 298 0.10 2.25 12.75
CA SER A 298 1.14 1.29 13.12
C SER A 298 1.11 1.01 14.62
N THR A 299 1.30 -0.24 14.99
CA THR A 299 1.50 -0.63 16.40
C THR A 299 2.95 -0.45 16.88
N SER A 300 3.85 0.05 16.02
CA SER A 300 5.26 0.28 16.33
C SER A 300 5.63 1.75 16.14
N PHE A 301 6.02 2.18 14.93
CA PHE A 301 6.39 3.58 14.64
C PHE A 301 5.87 4.01 13.26
N ILE A 302 5.81 5.33 13.04
CA ILE A 302 5.66 5.91 11.70
C ILE A 302 6.83 6.87 11.47
N ASN A 303 7.67 6.58 10.49
CA ASN A 303 8.82 7.40 10.14
C ASN A 303 8.64 7.98 8.74
N ASN A 304 8.30 9.27 8.67
CA ASN A 304 8.19 10.09 7.46
C ASN A 304 9.43 11.01 7.28
N SER A 305 10.58 10.68 7.85
CA SER A 305 11.76 11.55 7.78
C SER A 305 12.26 11.69 6.35
N ASN A 306 12.34 12.92 5.85
CA ASN A 306 12.59 13.27 4.45
C ASN A 306 11.55 12.76 3.43
N GLY A 307 10.46 12.15 3.90
CA GLY A 307 9.35 11.70 3.07
C GLY A 307 8.26 12.76 2.92
N ARG A 308 7.30 12.47 2.04
CA ARG A 308 6.11 13.30 1.82
C ARG A 308 4.83 12.50 2.06
N ILE A 309 3.93 13.06 2.86
CA ILE A 309 2.54 12.61 2.97
C ILE A 309 1.63 13.78 2.59
N SER A 310 0.78 13.60 1.59
CA SER A 310 -0.10 14.63 1.04
C SER A 310 -1.51 14.07 0.89
N ALA A 311 -2.51 14.73 1.48
CA ALA A 311 -3.91 14.38 1.27
C ALA A 311 -4.83 15.47 1.84
N PRO A 312 -6.07 15.65 1.35
CA PRO A 312 -7.03 16.54 2.02
C PRO A 312 -7.23 16.20 3.51
N LYS A 313 -7.27 14.91 3.85
CA LYS A 313 -7.37 14.41 5.23
C LYS A 313 -6.20 13.50 5.55
N ILE A 314 -5.50 13.76 6.66
CA ILE A 314 -4.38 12.92 7.11
C ILE A 314 -4.66 12.43 8.53
N LYS A 315 -4.55 11.11 8.74
CA LYS A 315 -4.59 10.47 10.05
C LYS A 315 -3.33 9.61 10.20
N LEU A 316 -2.50 9.94 11.19
CA LEU A 316 -1.34 9.13 11.57
C LEU A 316 -1.56 8.66 13.01
N ARG A 317 -1.60 7.35 13.22
CA ARG A 317 -1.69 6.76 14.55
C ARG A 317 -0.57 5.77 14.76
N SER A 318 0.22 5.96 15.81
CA SER A 318 1.25 5.01 16.21
C SER A 318 1.12 4.68 17.69
N SER A 319 1.43 3.44 18.08
CA SER A 319 1.65 3.11 19.50
C SER A 319 3.03 3.56 19.99
N GLY A 320 3.95 3.87 19.08
CA GLY A 320 5.27 4.43 19.39
C GLY A 320 5.49 5.78 18.71
N ASN A 321 6.71 6.03 18.23
CA ASN A 321 7.10 7.34 17.74
C ASN A 321 6.55 7.64 16.34
N ILE A 322 6.25 8.91 16.11
CA ILE A 322 5.96 9.47 14.78
C ILE A 322 7.06 10.49 14.46
N ASP A 323 7.96 10.15 13.53
CA ASP A 323 9.06 10.99 13.10
C ASP A 323 8.77 11.65 11.76
N ASN A 324 8.84 12.98 11.70
CA ASN A 324 8.72 13.80 10.50
C ASN A 324 9.97 14.69 10.32
N ILE A 325 11.15 14.18 10.68
CA ILE A 325 12.40 14.97 10.68
C ILE A 325 12.79 15.30 9.24
N GLY A 326 12.84 16.60 8.88
CA GLY A 326 13.04 17.03 7.49
C GLY A 326 11.91 16.60 6.53
N GLY A 327 10.85 15.97 7.04
CA GLY A 327 9.72 15.46 6.28
C GLY A 327 8.64 16.50 6.05
N ARG A 328 7.69 16.18 5.18
CA ARG A 328 6.55 17.05 4.86
C ARG A 328 5.24 16.29 5.00
N ILE A 329 4.36 16.78 5.87
CA ILE A 329 2.98 16.34 6.00
C ILE A 329 2.10 17.52 5.58
N LYS A 330 1.39 17.39 4.46
CA LYS A 330 0.60 18.47 3.87
C LYS A 330 -0.86 18.06 3.69
N SER A 331 -1.75 18.73 4.42
CA SER A 331 -3.18 18.71 4.11
C SER A 331 -3.51 19.78 3.08
N ASP A 332 -4.00 19.34 1.91
CA ASP A 332 -4.42 20.21 0.81
C ASP A 332 -5.90 20.04 0.49
N ARG A 333 -6.71 21.00 0.91
CA ARG A 333 -8.17 21.03 0.80
C ARG A 333 -8.70 22.20 -0.05
N GLN A 334 -7.83 22.97 -0.74
CA GLN A 334 -8.31 24.08 -1.57
C GLN A 334 -9.31 23.55 -2.61
N GLY A 335 -10.48 24.18 -2.71
CA GLY A 335 -11.54 23.80 -3.66
C GLY A 335 -12.49 22.67 -3.22
N LEU A 336 -12.28 22.05 -2.05
CA LEU A 336 -13.25 21.08 -1.50
C LEU A 336 -14.32 21.82 -0.69
N ASN A 337 -15.60 21.53 -0.95
CA ASN A 337 -16.72 22.05 -0.14
C ASN A 337 -16.52 21.69 1.34
N TYR A 338 -16.25 22.69 2.18
CA TYR A 338 -16.12 22.52 3.63
C TYR A 338 -17.44 21.99 4.19
N LYS A 339 -17.47 20.70 4.54
CA LYS A 339 -18.55 20.13 5.33
C LYS A 339 -18.20 20.34 6.80
N ALA A 340 -19.08 21.01 7.56
CA ALA A 340 -18.89 21.24 8.99
C ALA A 340 -18.74 19.93 9.82
N SER A 341 -19.14 18.79 9.27
CA SER A 341 -18.89 17.45 9.83
C SER A 341 -17.46 16.93 9.59
N GLU A 342 -16.73 17.46 8.60
CA GLU A 342 -15.37 17.07 8.23
C GLU A 342 -14.33 18.06 8.77
N LYS A 343 -14.30 18.19 10.10
CA LYS A 343 -13.60 19.27 10.84
C LYS A 343 -12.07 19.24 10.83
N PHE A 344 -11.41 18.19 10.34
CA PHE A 344 -9.95 18.06 10.46
C PHE A 344 -9.25 18.01 9.10
N GLY A 345 -8.09 18.65 9.02
CA GLY A 345 -7.12 18.44 7.94
C GLY A 345 -6.11 17.37 8.37
N ILE A 346 -5.57 17.48 9.59
CA ILE A 346 -4.51 16.60 10.11
C ILE A 346 -4.85 16.13 11.52
N ARG A 347 -4.71 14.82 11.76
CA ARG A 347 -4.72 14.21 13.09
C ARG A 347 -3.53 13.29 13.27
N ILE A 348 -2.71 13.55 14.28
CA ILE A 348 -1.53 12.74 14.62
C ILE A 348 -1.66 12.30 16.07
N SER A 349 -1.52 11.00 16.33
CA SER A 349 -1.47 10.45 17.70
C SER A 349 -0.35 9.43 17.84
N GLY A 350 0.58 9.62 18.78
CA GLY A 350 1.70 8.72 19.01
C GLY A 350 2.28 8.81 20.43
N HIS A 351 3.31 8.03 20.72
CA HIS A 351 4.03 8.14 21.98
C HIS A 351 4.85 9.45 22.04
N ASN A 352 5.65 9.70 20.99
CA ASN A 352 6.29 10.97 20.69
C ASN A 352 5.97 11.40 19.27
N VAL A 353 5.93 12.71 19.02
CA VAL A 353 5.84 13.29 17.67
C VAL A 353 7.03 14.21 17.46
N ASN A 354 7.89 13.88 16.50
CA ASN A 354 9.11 14.63 16.22
C ASN A 354 9.01 15.32 14.85
N ASN A 355 8.78 16.62 14.86
CA ASN A 355 8.73 17.50 13.69
C ASN A 355 9.99 18.37 13.56
N LYS A 356 11.14 17.95 14.12
CA LYS A 356 12.39 18.72 14.04
C LYS A 356 12.80 18.96 12.59
N ILE A 357 13.00 20.22 12.20
CA ILE A 357 13.32 20.62 10.81
C ILE A 357 12.25 20.13 9.79
N GLY A 358 11.10 19.67 10.28
CA GLY A 358 10.00 19.15 9.49
C GLY A 358 8.92 20.20 9.24
N SER A 359 7.98 19.85 8.38
CA SER A 359 6.79 20.66 8.12
C SER A 359 5.51 19.84 8.26
N ILE A 360 4.59 20.35 9.07
CA ILE A 360 3.20 19.91 9.16
C ILE A 360 2.36 21.13 8.75
N TYR A 361 1.68 21.03 7.61
CA TYR A 361 0.92 22.13 7.04
C TYR A 361 -0.50 21.72 6.69
N ALA A 362 -1.50 22.49 7.09
CA ALA A 362 -2.88 22.33 6.64
C ALA A 362 -3.45 23.65 6.09
N ASN A 363 -4.02 23.64 4.89
CA ASN A 363 -4.70 24.84 4.36
C ASN A 363 -6.18 24.95 4.72
N SER A 364 -6.75 23.94 5.40
CA SER A 364 -8.09 24.00 5.99
C SER A 364 -8.29 22.84 6.96
N GLY A 365 -9.19 23.01 7.92
CA GLY A 365 -9.51 22.06 8.97
C GLY A 365 -8.55 22.10 10.16
N LEU A 366 -9.03 21.56 11.28
CA LEU A 366 -8.27 21.35 12.50
C LEU A 366 -6.99 20.55 12.23
N THR A 367 -5.87 21.04 12.76
CA THR A 367 -4.63 20.31 12.93
C THR A 367 -4.52 19.90 14.40
N SER A 368 -4.69 18.61 14.69
CA SER A 368 -4.62 18.08 16.06
C SER A 368 -3.45 17.10 16.17
N ILE A 369 -2.54 17.38 17.10
CA ILE A 369 -1.39 16.53 17.40
C ILE A 369 -1.44 16.18 18.89
N ALA A 370 -1.57 14.90 19.19
CA ALA A 370 -1.56 14.37 20.54
C ALA A 370 -0.37 13.41 20.69
N ALA A 371 0.49 13.64 21.66
CA ALA A 371 1.56 12.72 22.04
C ALA A 371 1.40 12.31 23.50
N ASP A 372 1.73 11.07 23.84
CA ASP A 372 1.74 10.64 25.24
C ASP A 372 2.84 11.33 26.06
N TYR A 373 3.95 11.66 25.40
CA TYR A 373 5.14 12.22 26.04
C TYR A 373 5.57 13.55 25.41
N THR A 374 6.25 13.55 24.26
CA THR A 374 6.81 14.78 23.66
C THR A 374 6.24 15.10 22.29
N ILE A 375 5.93 16.38 22.05
CA ILE A 375 5.88 16.99 20.72
C ILE A 375 7.13 17.86 20.57
N ASN A 376 8.04 17.46 19.68
CA ASN A 376 9.25 18.22 19.38
C ASN A 376 9.07 18.94 18.04
N ASN A 377 8.94 20.25 18.06
CA ASN A 377 8.87 21.13 16.91
C ASN A 377 10.12 22.02 16.78
N MET A 378 11.27 21.60 17.32
CA MET A 378 12.48 22.41 17.30
C MET A 378 12.94 22.68 15.86
N ARG A 379 13.10 23.95 15.47
CA ARG A 379 13.35 24.38 14.07
C ARG A 379 12.32 23.86 13.05
N GLY A 380 11.19 23.34 13.53
CA GLY A 380 10.11 22.80 12.72
C GLY A 380 9.04 23.85 12.43
N VAL A 381 8.10 23.49 11.57
CA VAL A 381 6.92 24.29 11.26
C VAL A 381 5.67 23.45 11.44
N ILE A 382 4.78 23.90 12.31
CA ILE A 382 3.38 23.47 12.38
C ILE A 382 2.57 24.69 11.96
N LYS A 383 1.93 24.61 10.80
CA LYS A 383 1.20 25.73 10.25
C LYS A 383 -0.17 25.31 9.75
N SER A 384 -1.15 26.14 10.02
CA SER A 384 -2.42 26.08 9.32
C SER A 384 -2.81 27.45 8.80
N ASN A 385 -3.46 27.50 7.65
CA ASN A 385 -3.97 28.76 7.12
C ASN A 385 -5.17 28.48 6.23
N ALA A 386 -6.34 28.90 6.66
CA ALA A 386 -7.56 28.78 5.87
C ALA A 386 -8.03 30.15 5.39
N SER A 387 -8.36 30.23 4.09
CA SER A 387 -9.14 31.32 3.52
C SER A 387 -10.64 31.18 3.85
N ALA A 388 -11.09 29.97 4.18
CA ALA A 388 -12.45 29.65 4.64
C ALA A 388 -12.46 28.36 5.48
N GLY A 389 -13.30 28.31 6.53
CA GLY A 389 -13.40 27.20 7.48
C GLY A 389 -12.42 27.30 8.67
N SER A 390 -12.44 26.31 9.57
CA SER A 390 -11.51 26.23 10.71
C SER A 390 -10.07 26.03 10.22
N ALA A 391 -9.11 26.65 10.91
CA ALA A 391 -7.68 26.42 10.77
C ALA A 391 -7.04 26.16 12.15
N ASP A 392 -7.80 25.70 13.13
CA ASP A 392 -7.30 25.64 14.50
C ASP A 392 -6.11 24.66 14.62
N ILE A 393 -5.19 24.96 15.55
CA ILE A 393 -4.10 24.07 15.96
C ILE A 393 -4.36 23.63 17.40
N GLN A 394 -4.35 22.33 17.65
CA GLN A 394 -4.47 21.74 18.99
C GLN A 394 -3.30 20.80 19.24
N LEU A 395 -2.48 21.11 20.24
CA LEU A 395 -1.35 20.30 20.67
C LEU A 395 -1.59 19.79 22.09
N LYS A 396 -1.38 18.49 22.32
CA LYS A 396 -1.47 17.87 23.66
C LYS A 396 -0.32 16.89 23.88
N ALA A 397 0.50 17.14 24.90
CA ALA A 397 1.63 16.27 25.26
C ALA A 397 2.13 16.58 26.67
N LYS A 398 2.94 15.73 27.31
CA LYS A 398 3.62 16.12 28.57
C LYS A 398 4.59 17.26 28.34
N THR A 399 5.30 17.25 27.22
CA THR A 399 6.24 18.29 26.82
C THR A 399 5.96 18.74 25.39
N VAL A 400 5.92 20.05 25.18
CA VAL A 400 5.91 20.69 23.86
C VAL A 400 7.15 21.56 23.76
N ASP A 401 8.08 21.16 22.90
CA ASP A 401 9.30 21.91 22.59
C ASP A 401 9.12 22.61 21.24
N ASN A 402 9.03 23.94 21.26
CA ASN A 402 8.95 24.80 20.08
C ASN A 402 10.19 25.71 19.95
N ASP A 403 11.34 25.33 20.52
CA ASP A 403 12.54 26.15 20.46
C ASP A 403 12.99 26.36 19.00
N TYR A 404 13.21 27.61 18.61
CA TYR A 404 13.49 28.02 17.22
C TYR A 404 12.41 27.57 16.21
N GLY A 405 11.26 27.08 16.69
CA GLY A 405 10.18 26.50 15.91
C GLY A 405 9.09 27.51 15.58
N ASN A 406 8.18 27.12 14.70
CA ASN A 406 7.04 27.92 14.31
C ASN A 406 5.74 27.12 14.51
N ILE A 407 4.82 27.66 15.30
CA ILE A 407 3.43 27.24 15.42
C ILE A 407 2.58 28.42 14.99
N ILE A 408 2.00 28.37 13.79
CA ILE A 408 1.33 29.53 13.19
C ILE A 408 -0.02 29.13 12.61
N THR A 409 -1.07 29.86 12.95
CA THR A 409 -2.40 29.68 12.37
C THR A 409 -3.09 31.01 12.06
N SER A 410 -4.07 30.98 11.15
CA SER A 410 -5.03 32.07 10.99
C SER A 410 -6.17 32.04 12.02
N GLN A 411 -6.31 30.97 12.80
CA GLN A 411 -7.39 30.75 13.77
C GLN A 411 -6.85 30.37 15.15
N ASN A 412 -7.55 29.57 15.96
CA ASN A 412 -7.18 29.38 17.37
C ASN A 412 -5.97 28.44 17.54
N ILE A 413 -5.16 28.69 18.58
CA ILE A 413 -4.15 27.75 19.07
C ILE A 413 -4.55 27.29 20.47
N LEU A 414 -4.57 25.98 20.71
CA LEU A 414 -4.61 25.40 22.05
C LEU A 414 -3.38 24.51 22.26
N ILE A 415 -2.59 24.81 23.29
CA ILE A 415 -1.46 23.97 23.74
C ILE A 415 -1.74 23.49 25.16
N ASP A 416 -1.98 22.19 25.30
CA ASP A 416 -2.27 21.53 26.57
C ASP A 416 -1.10 20.63 26.99
N THR A 417 -0.22 21.16 27.85
CA THR A 417 1.04 20.48 28.21
C THR A 417 1.42 20.56 29.69
N ASN A 418 2.42 19.82 30.15
CA ASN A 418 3.02 20.08 31.47
C ASN A 418 4.18 21.07 31.30
N GLU A 419 4.98 20.91 30.26
CA GLU A 419 6.15 21.74 29.98
C GLU A 419 6.10 22.30 28.57
N LEU A 420 6.08 23.63 28.47
CA LEU A 420 6.18 24.34 27.20
C LEU A 420 7.56 25.00 27.10
N SER A 421 8.25 24.80 25.98
CA SER A 421 9.44 25.58 25.62
C SER A 421 9.22 26.27 24.28
N ASN A 422 9.66 27.51 24.16
CA ASN A 422 9.50 28.39 23.01
C ASN A 422 10.68 29.38 22.90
N ASN A 423 11.91 28.97 23.22
CA ASN A 423 13.09 29.84 23.12
C ASN A 423 13.36 30.21 21.67
N GLU A 424 13.36 31.52 21.36
CA GLU A 424 13.46 32.03 19.98
C GLU A 424 12.43 31.41 19.01
N GLY A 425 11.38 30.79 19.56
CA GLY A 425 10.28 30.20 18.82
C GLY A 425 9.16 31.20 18.56
N ARG A 426 8.20 30.80 17.73
CA ARG A 426 7.02 31.61 17.40
C ARG A 426 5.76 30.79 17.61
N ILE A 427 4.82 31.32 18.39
CA ILE A 427 3.46 30.81 18.55
C ILE A 427 2.52 31.95 18.18
N VAL A 428 1.89 31.87 17.01
CA VAL A 428 1.14 33.01 16.43
C VAL A 428 -0.23 32.57 15.92
N SER A 429 -1.28 33.18 16.46
CA SER A 429 -2.60 33.22 15.83
C SER A 429 -2.79 34.58 15.17
N ALA A 430 -3.09 34.61 13.88
CA ALA A 430 -3.19 35.87 13.15
C ALA A 430 -4.47 36.66 13.46
N PHE A 431 -5.60 35.97 13.68
CA PHE A 431 -6.92 36.62 13.78
C PHE A 431 -7.75 36.17 14.99
N SER A 432 -7.24 35.24 15.82
CA SER A 432 -7.99 34.61 16.91
C SER A 432 -7.13 34.42 18.16
N ASP A 433 -7.60 33.59 19.09
CA ASP A 433 -6.98 33.42 20.40
C ASP A 433 -5.86 32.38 20.42
N ILE A 434 -4.96 32.55 21.39
CA ILE A 434 -4.04 31.50 21.84
C ILE A 434 -4.41 31.12 23.28
N GLU A 435 -4.63 29.84 23.53
CA GLU A 435 -4.78 29.27 24.87
C GLU A 435 -3.60 28.34 25.19
N LEU A 436 -2.84 28.68 26.24
CA LEU A 436 -1.70 27.91 26.74
C LEU A 436 -2.03 27.36 28.13
N ARG A 437 -2.09 26.03 28.28
CA ARG A 437 -2.28 25.34 29.56
C ARG A 437 -1.01 24.56 29.91
N TYR A 438 -0.26 24.99 30.91
CA TYR A 438 1.05 24.42 31.27
C TYR A 438 1.29 24.37 32.79
N LYS A 439 2.22 23.53 33.26
CA LYS A 439 2.74 23.56 34.64
C LYS A 439 4.01 24.39 34.74
N ARG A 440 4.90 24.27 33.73
CA ARG A 440 6.17 24.99 33.65
C ARG A 440 6.36 25.55 32.23
N PHE A 441 7.01 26.70 32.16
CA PHE A 441 7.39 27.35 30.91
C PHE A 441 8.87 27.77 30.97
N PRO A 442 9.83 26.82 30.94
CA PRO A 442 11.25 27.12 31.12
C PRO A 442 11.91 27.94 29.99
N GLY A 443 11.25 28.10 28.84
CA GLY A 443 11.82 28.79 27.68
C GLY A 443 10.84 29.75 27.01
N ASP A 444 10.53 30.88 27.64
CA ASP A 444 9.50 31.83 27.18
C ASP A 444 10.06 33.03 26.39
N ALA A 445 11.34 33.00 26.01
CA ALA A 445 12.02 34.10 25.31
C ALA A 445 11.58 34.31 23.84
N GLY A 446 10.73 33.44 23.29
CA GLY A 446 10.19 33.56 21.93
C GLY A 446 8.92 34.41 21.83
N VAL A 447 8.43 34.57 20.61
CA VAL A 447 7.22 35.34 20.31
C VAL A 447 5.97 34.52 20.59
N ILE A 448 5.04 35.11 21.34
CA ILE A 448 3.67 34.63 21.48
C ILE A 448 2.72 35.78 21.14
N HIS A 449 1.89 35.61 20.12
CA HIS A 449 0.98 36.66 19.65
C HIS A 449 -0.37 36.08 19.20
N GLY A 450 -1.43 36.42 19.92
CA GLY A 450 -2.81 36.18 19.48
C GLY A 450 -3.35 37.43 18.80
N GLY A 451 -4.13 37.25 17.72
CA GLY A 451 -4.78 38.35 17.03
C GLY A 451 -5.90 38.98 17.87
N LEU A 452 -6.48 38.21 18.78
CA LEU A 452 -7.46 38.67 19.77
C LEU A 452 -6.86 38.65 21.19
N ASP A 453 -6.59 37.46 21.75
CA ASP A 453 -6.00 37.33 23.09
C ASP A 453 -4.96 36.19 23.21
N VAL A 454 -4.18 36.22 24.30
CA VAL A 454 -3.28 35.16 24.75
C VAL A 454 -3.62 34.77 26.18
N ILE A 455 -4.39 33.69 26.32
CA ILE A 455 -4.83 33.14 27.60
C ILE A 455 -3.78 32.15 28.12
N ARG A 456 -3.26 32.41 29.32
CA ARG A 456 -2.29 31.54 30.01
C ARG A 456 -2.90 30.95 31.27
N THR A 457 -2.97 29.62 31.34
CA THR A 457 -3.55 28.88 32.46
C THR A 457 -2.49 27.97 33.10
N LEU A 458 -2.17 28.25 34.36
CA LEU A 458 -1.29 27.40 35.15
C LEU A 458 -2.05 26.16 35.63
N LYS A 459 -1.54 24.97 35.32
CA LYS A 459 -2.08 23.70 35.78
C LYS A 459 -1.63 23.39 37.21
N PRO A 460 -2.45 22.66 37.98
CA PRO A 460 -2.07 22.17 39.30
C PRO A 460 -0.91 21.18 39.23
#